data_AF-A0A845BTT2-F1
#
_entry.id   AF-A0A845BTT2-F1
#
_cell.length_a   1.000
_cell.length_b   1.000
_cell.length_c   1.000
_cell.angle_alpha   90.00
_cell.angle_beta   90.00
_cell.angle_gamma   90.00
#
_symmetry.space_group_name_H-M   'P 1'
#
loop_
_entity.id
_entity.type
_entity.pdbx_description
1 polymer ?
#
loop_
_entity_poly.entity_id
_entity_poly.type
_entity_poly.pdbx_seq_one_letter_code
_entity_poly.pdbx_strand_id
1 'polypeptide(L)'
;MVAFFGLLLFAGTFYFAWVAMAADLKQRGKSFLIRHLVGFVFANIVAGMVIALLSADSPSWWQWLLSLAIVGGMFVQAKGGAPATFSGHNTSIISKSSLNKLTSSQRSDVHNRAKKTSIHTGMLDELRQLCRELVADGTLDDEEIHSLHRWLISHQQVKQDELARLLSSHLDEVLEDGEISVRESLDVLDLVEALAQGKSFADMHGWQALAPLIENEPPKVKRRQKKQSQSRITGNRLDAIRFSYLNADGKFSDRSVVVRVLDDEYFQGVCQSRRALRTFRLDRVIGQVTSEDTGEVDDAFSWAESVKEFNKSAI
;
A
#
# COMPACT_ATOMS: atom_id res chain seq x y z
N MET A 1 -24.54 47.15 -10.35
CA MET A 1 -23.48 47.20 -9.31
C MET A 1 -23.90 46.55 -7.98
N VAL A 2 -25.07 46.84 -7.41
CA VAL A 2 -25.50 46.28 -6.10
C VAL A 2 -25.56 44.74 -6.08
N ALA A 3 -26.08 44.11 -7.14
CA ALA A 3 -26.15 42.64 -7.26
C ALA A 3 -24.76 41.98 -7.32
N PHE A 4 -23.77 42.64 -7.91
CA PHE A 4 -22.41 42.10 -8.04
C PHE A 4 -21.68 42.10 -6.68
N PHE A 5 -21.85 43.16 -5.89
CA PHE A 5 -21.31 43.23 -4.53
C PHE A 5 -21.97 42.20 -3.60
N GLY A 6 -23.27 41.95 -3.74
CA GLY A 6 -23.96 40.89 -3.00
C GLY A 6 -23.40 39.50 -3.30
N LEU A 7 -23.11 39.21 -4.58
CA LEU A 7 -22.56 37.92 -5.01
C LEU A 7 -21.13 37.69 -4.49
N LEU A 8 -20.28 38.72 -4.48
CA LEU A 8 -18.94 38.62 -3.92
C LEU A 8 -18.92 38.40 -2.41
N LEU A 9 -19.81 39.09 -1.67
CA LEU A 9 -19.94 38.87 -0.22
C LEU A 9 -20.47 37.46 0.08
N PHE A 10 -21.44 36.98 -0.70
CA PHE A 10 -21.96 35.63 -0.56
C PHE A 10 -20.88 34.58 -0.87
N ALA A 11 -20.16 34.71 -1.98
CA ALA A 11 -19.06 33.81 -2.34
C ALA A 11 -17.94 33.80 -1.28
N GLY A 12 -17.61 34.97 -0.71
CA GLY A 12 -16.62 35.09 0.35
C GLY A 12 -17.04 34.37 1.63
N THR A 13 -18.22 34.66 2.16
CA THR A 13 -18.74 33.97 3.37
C THR A 13 -18.83 32.45 3.17
N PHE A 14 -19.18 32.03 1.95
CA PHE A 14 -19.29 30.63 1.59
C PHE A 14 -17.94 29.92 1.50
N TYR A 15 -16.93 30.57 0.90
CA TYR A 15 -15.57 30.05 0.86
C TYR A 15 -15.00 29.83 2.27
N PHE A 16 -15.20 30.80 3.17
CA PHE A 16 -14.78 30.64 4.57
C PHE A 16 -15.52 29.51 5.30
N ALA A 17 -16.82 29.35 5.06
CA ALA A 17 -17.58 28.23 5.60
C ALA A 17 -17.06 26.87 5.11
N TRP A 18 -16.71 26.77 3.82
CA TRP A 18 -16.10 25.57 3.25
C TRP A 18 -14.73 25.27 3.86
N VAL A 19 -13.85 26.27 3.98
CA VAL A 19 -12.53 26.11 4.60
C VAL A 19 -12.65 25.65 6.06
N ALA A 20 -13.56 26.24 6.83
CA ALA A 20 -13.83 25.84 8.21
C ALA A 20 -14.34 24.40 8.31
N MET A 21 -15.26 24.01 7.41
CA MET A 21 -15.80 22.64 7.36
C MET A 21 -14.74 21.63 6.92
N ALA A 22 -13.88 21.97 5.96
CA ALA A 22 -12.76 21.12 5.54
C ALA A 22 -11.74 20.92 6.67
N ALA A 23 -11.52 21.95 7.50
CA ALA A 23 -10.67 21.86 8.69
C ALA A 23 -11.30 20.96 9.77
N ASP A 24 -12.60 21.06 10.05
CA ASP A 24 -13.32 20.16 10.97
C ASP A 24 -13.31 18.71 10.49
N LEU A 25 -13.54 18.48 9.18
CA LEU A 25 -13.44 17.13 8.58
C LEU A 25 -12.02 16.56 8.68
N LYS A 26 -10.98 17.41 8.64
CA LYS A 26 -9.59 17.00 8.88
C LYS A 26 -9.35 16.61 10.33
N GLN A 27 -9.89 17.37 11.28
CA GLN A 27 -9.78 17.04 12.70
C GLN A 27 -10.53 15.75 13.07
N ARG A 28 -11.61 15.42 12.36
CA ARG A 28 -12.38 14.17 12.55
C ARG A 28 -11.81 12.95 11.82
N GLY A 29 -10.61 13.06 11.22
CA GLY A 29 -9.94 11.93 10.58
C GLY A 29 -10.62 11.41 9.31
N LYS A 30 -11.53 12.19 8.70
CA LYS A 30 -12.21 11.77 7.46
C LYS A 30 -11.26 11.85 6.27
N SER A 31 -11.39 10.89 5.35
CA SER A 31 -10.53 10.75 4.17
C SER A 31 -10.55 12.01 3.29
N PHE A 32 -9.46 12.22 2.56
CA PHE A 32 -9.31 13.31 1.60
C PHE A 32 -10.45 13.33 0.57
N LEU A 33 -10.92 12.14 0.16
CA LEU A 33 -12.01 11.94 -0.80
C LEU A 33 -13.33 12.55 -0.33
N ILE A 34 -13.66 12.45 0.97
CA ILE A 34 -14.86 13.08 1.55
C ILE A 34 -14.75 14.61 1.51
N ARG A 35 -13.54 15.17 1.68
CA ARG A 35 -13.32 16.62 1.65
C ARG A 35 -13.49 17.18 0.24
N HIS A 36 -12.99 16.46 -0.77
CA HIS A 36 -13.17 16.83 -2.17
C HIS A 36 -14.60 16.63 -2.66
N LEU A 37 -15.28 15.55 -2.22
CA LEU A 37 -16.69 15.32 -2.56
C LEU A 37 -17.58 16.46 -2.05
N VAL A 38 -17.39 16.88 -0.79
CA VAL A 38 -18.11 18.01 -0.21
C VAL A 38 -17.83 19.29 -1.02
N GLY A 39 -16.57 19.56 -1.36
CA GLY A 39 -16.20 20.69 -2.22
C GLY A 39 -16.85 20.65 -3.60
N PHE A 40 -16.94 19.46 -4.22
CA PHE A 40 -17.56 19.27 -5.54
C PHE A 40 -19.07 19.51 -5.52
N VAL A 41 -19.79 18.96 -4.53
CA VAL A 41 -21.23 19.21 -4.35
C VAL A 41 -21.48 20.71 -4.15
N PHE A 42 -20.64 21.37 -3.35
CA PHE A 42 -20.75 22.80 -3.11
C PHE A 42 -20.47 23.66 -4.36
N ALA A 43 -19.44 23.34 -5.13
CA ALA A 43 -19.13 24.04 -6.38
C ALA A 43 -20.29 23.97 -7.38
N ASN A 44 -20.97 22.82 -7.47
CA ASN A 44 -22.12 22.64 -8.34
C ASN A 44 -23.34 23.46 -7.90
N ILE A 45 -23.59 23.59 -6.60
CA ILE A 45 -24.69 24.42 -6.07
C ILE A 45 -24.44 25.90 -6.41
N VAL A 46 -23.22 26.39 -6.20
CA VAL A 46 -22.85 27.79 -6.51
C VAL A 46 -22.93 28.04 -8.01
N ALA A 47 -22.41 27.13 -8.84
CA ALA A 47 -22.51 27.24 -10.29
C ALA A 47 -23.99 27.28 -10.75
N GLY A 48 -24.85 26.43 -10.17
CA GLY A 48 -26.29 26.44 -10.43
C GLY A 48 -26.96 27.77 -10.05
N MET A 49 -26.62 28.34 -8.89
CA MET A 49 -27.13 29.65 -8.48
C MET A 49 -26.66 30.79 -9.39
N VAL A 50 -25.39 30.78 -9.81
CA VAL A 50 -24.85 31.80 -10.73
C VAL A 50 -25.53 31.71 -12.09
N ILE A 51 -25.72 30.50 -12.63
CA ILE A 51 -26.43 30.28 -13.89
C ILE A 51 -27.88 30.76 -13.75
N ALA A 52 -28.58 30.40 -12.67
CA ALA A 52 -29.96 30.83 -12.42
C ALA A 52 -30.13 32.35 -12.26
N LEU A 53 -29.10 33.05 -11.75
CA LEU A 53 -29.10 34.51 -11.64
C LEU A 53 -28.78 35.21 -12.97
N LEU A 54 -28.07 34.53 -13.88
CA LEU A 54 -27.68 35.06 -15.19
C LEU A 54 -28.69 34.71 -16.29
N SER A 55 -29.42 33.59 -16.16
CA SER A 55 -30.52 33.23 -17.05
C SER A 55 -31.81 33.90 -16.59
N ALA A 56 -32.42 34.73 -17.44
CA ALA A 56 -33.76 35.30 -17.18
C ALA A 56 -34.87 34.24 -17.11
N ASP A 57 -34.55 33.00 -17.49
CA ASP A 57 -35.43 31.85 -17.40
C ASP A 57 -35.10 31.01 -16.16
N SER A 58 -36.12 30.70 -15.36
CA SER A 58 -36.00 29.87 -14.17
C SER A 58 -35.53 28.46 -14.54
N PRO A 59 -34.48 27.92 -13.90
CA PRO A 59 -34.06 26.55 -14.12
C PRO A 59 -35.22 25.59 -13.89
N SER A 60 -35.48 24.74 -14.87
CA SER A 60 -36.56 23.77 -14.77
C SER A 60 -36.18 22.72 -13.70
N TRP A 61 -37.09 22.48 -12.76
CA TRP A 61 -36.92 21.65 -11.56
C TRP A 61 -36.31 20.26 -11.80
N TRP A 62 -36.41 19.70 -13.01
CA TRP A 62 -35.81 18.41 -13.37
C TRP A 62 -34.27 18.45 -13.46
N GLN A 63 -33.66 19.60 -13.75
CA GLN A 63 -32.19 19.76 -13.72
C GLN A 63 -31.63 19.61 -12.30
N TRP A 64 -32.37 20.10 -11.30
CA TRP A 64 -32.06 19.88 -9.88
C TRP A 64 -32.28 18.42 -9.46
N LEU A 65 -33.28 17.73 -10.04
CA LEU A 65 -33.49 16.30 -9.78
C LEU A 65 -32.41 15.41 -10.37
N LEU A 66 -31.89 15.71 -11.56
CA LEU A 66 -30.77 14.97 -12.16
C LEU A 66 -29.50 15.09 -11.32
N SER A 67 -29.20 16.29 -10.83
CA SER A 67 -28.05 16.52 -9.94
C SER A 67 -28.24 15.84 -8.58
N LEU A 68 -29.45 15.86 -8.00
CA LEU A 68 -29.76 15.10 -6.79
C LEU A 68 -29.73 13.58 -6.99
N ALA A 69 -30.12 13.06 -8.15
CA ALA A 69 -30.09 11.62 -8.46
C ALA A 69 -28.67 11.08 -8.59
N ILE A 70 -27.76 11.85 -9.22
CA ILE A 70 -26.33 11.49 -9.32
C ILE A 70 -25.69 11.48 -7.92
N VAL A 71 -26.02 12.45 -7.07
CA VAL A 71 -25.50 12.53 -5.69
C VAL A 71 -26.15 11.47 -4.78
N GLY A 72 -27.45 11.20 -4.95
CA GLY A 72 -28.21 10.22 -4.17
C GLY A 72 -27.87 8.77 -4.50
N GLY A 73 -27.56 8.47 -5.77
CA GLY A 73 -27.13 7.14 -6.22
C GLY A 73 -25.83 6.67 -5.58
N MET A 74 -24.95 7.60 -5.19
CA MET A 74 -23.72 7.29 -4.45
C MET A 74 -23.91 7.17 -2.93
N PHE A 75 -25.07 7.53 -2.38
CA PHE A 75 -25.31 7.54 -0.93
C PHE A 75 -26.01 6.26 -0.40
N VAL A 76 -26.61 5.46 -1.28
CA VAL A 76 -27.26 4.19 -0.90
C VAL A 76 -26.25 3.11 -0.48
N GLN A 77 -24.95 3.32 -0.73
CA GLN A 77 -23.88 2.39 -0.33
C GLN A 77 -23.01 2.89 0.84
N ALA A 78 -23.54 3.81 1.66
CA ALA A 78 -22.84 4.34 2.83
C ALA A 78 -23.80 4.65 4.00
N LYS A 79 -24.41 3.61 4.58
CA LYS A 79 -25.09 3.74 5.88
C LYS A 79 -24.73 2.59 6.83
N GLY A 80 -23.85 2.91 7.77
CA GLY A 80 -23.60 2.12 8.96
C GLY A 80 -22.66 2.84 9.91
N GLY A 81 -23.19 3.76 10.73
CA GLY A 81 -22.45 4.34 11.85
C GLY A 81 -22.82 5.79 12.18
N ALA A 82 -23.70 5.96 13.17
CA ALA A 82 -24.02 7.26 13.77
C ALA A 82 -22.83 7.84 14.57
N PRO A 83 -22.79 9.17 14.80
CA PRO A 83 -21.64 9.83 15.42
C PRO A 83 -21.82 9.95 16.94
N ALA A 84 -20.76 9.66 17.69
CA ALA A 84 -20.64 10.08 19.08
C ALA A 84 -19.62 11.22 19.19
N THR A 85 -19.98 12.14 20.07
CA THR A 85 -19.45 13.47 20.36
C THR A 85 -18.02 13.52 20.85
N PHE A 86 -17.36 14.62 20.49
CA PHE A 86 -16.07 15.12 20.97
C PHE A 86 -16.11 15.44 22.48
N SER A 87 -15.11 15.00 23.24
CA SER A 87 -14.73 15.63 24.52
C SER A 87 -13.22 15.49 24.76
N GLY A 88 -12.64 16.59 25.25
CA GLY A 88 -11.21 16.88 25.25
C GLY A 88 -10.38 16.31 26.41
N HIS A 89 -9.12 16.72 26.40
CA HIS A 89 -7.97 16.32 27.22
C HIS A 89 -8.18 16.15 28.74
N ASN A 90 -7.52 15.15 29.32
CA ASN A 90 -6.36 15.34 30.21
C ASN A 90 -5.81 13.99 30.71
N THR A 91 -4.52 13.77 30.52
CA THR A 91 -3.76 12.70 31.18
C THR A 91 -3.42 13.12 32.60
N SER A 92 -4.10 12.54 33.59
CA SER A 92 -3.59 12.46 34.95
C SER A 92 -3.36 10.99 35.33
N ILE A 93 -2.15 10.73 35.80
CA ILE A 93 -1.67 9.46 36.33
C ILE A 93 -2.43 9.22 37.64
N ILE A 94 -3.31 8.22 37.70
CA ILE A 94 -3.99 7.82 38.94
C ILE A 94 -3.43 6.47 39.41
N SER A 95 -2.84 6.55 40.61
CA SER A 95 -2.32 5.46 41.44
C SER A 95 -3.36 4.37 41.74
N LYS A 96 -2.89 3.12 41.88
CA LYS A 96 -3.64 1.86 41.99
C LYS A 96 -4.43 1.65 43.29
N SER A 97 -4.88 2.68 44.01
CA SER A 97 -5.51 2.52 45.34
C SER A 97 -7.01 2.87 45.44
N SER A 98 -7.70 3.14 44.34
CA SER A 98 -9.16 3.40 44.35
C SER A 98 -9.92 2.51 43.36
N LEU A 99 -10.13 1.24 43.73
CA LEU A 99 -10.81 0.25 42.88
C LEU A 99 -12.19 -0.19 43.41
N ASN A 100 -12.85 0.60 44.27
CA ASN A 100 -14.17 0.25 44.84
C ASN A 100 -15.26 1.33 44.65
N LYS A 101 -15.20 2.11 43.56
CA LYS A 101 -16.33 2.99 43.19
C LYS A 101 -16.30 3.34 41.69
N LEU A 102 -16.72 2.39 40.85
CA LEU A 102 -16.94 2.62 39.42
C LEU A 102 -18.42 2.38 39.11
N THR A 103 -19.07 3.40 38.56
CA THR A 103 -20.48 3.35 38.12
C THR A 103 -20.61 2.49 36.86
N SER A 104 -21.81 1.99 36.59
CA SER A 104 -22.13 1.09 35.46
C SER A 104 -21.70 1.61 34.08
N SER A 105 -21.58 2.93 33.91
CA SER A 105 -21.14 3.58 32.67
C SER A 105 -19.63 3.45 32.40
N GLN A 106 -18.78 3.50 33.43
CA GLN A 106 -17.31 3.37 33.24
C GLN A 106 -16.87 1.91 33.01
N ARG A 107 -17.68 0.93 33.42
CA ARG A 107 -17.39 -0.50 33.24
C ARG A 107 -17.61 -0.97 31.80
N SER A 108 -18.57 -0.38 31.09
CA SER A 108 -18.79 -0.63 29.65
C SER A 108 -17.67 -0.10 28.77
N ASP A 109 -17.06 1.04 29.12
CA ASP A 109 -16.00 1.65 28.31
C ASP A 109 -14.69 0.86 28.36
N VAL A 110 -14.33 0.32 29.53
CA VAL A 110 -13.15 -0.54 29.68
C VAL A 110 -13.33 -1.85 28.92
N HIS A 111 -14.53 -2.44 28.99
CA HIS A 111 -14.82 -3.69 28.28
C HIS A 111 -14.86 -3.51 26.77
N ASN A 112 -15.45 -2.41 26.28
CA ASN A 112 -15.47 -2.08 24.85
C ASN A 112 -14.08 -1.71 24.31
N ARG A 113 -13.23 -1.03 25.10
CA ARG A 113 -11.85 -0.74 24.73
C ARG A 113 -11.01 -2.01 24.63
N ALA A 114 -11.10 -2.89 25.63
CA ALA A 114 -10.41 -4.19 25.63
C ALA A 114 -10.86 -5.07 24.45
N LYS A 115 -12.17 -5.08 24.16
CA LYS A 115 -12.74 -5.79 23.01
C LYS A 115 -12.23 -5.24 21.67
N LYS A 116 -12.13 -3.91 21.53
CA LYS A 116 -11.60 -3.28 20.30
C LYS A 116 -10.10 -3.56 20.09
N THR A 117 -9.29 -3.53 21.15
CA THR A 117 -7.88 -3.93 21.07
C THR A 117 -7.73 -5.42 20.75
N SER A 118 -8.58 -6.29 21.31
CA SER A 118 -8.55 -7.73 21.04
C SER A 118 -8.89 -8.07 19.58
N ILE A 119 -9.88 -7.39 18.99
CA ILE A 119 -10.23 -7.57 17.57
C ILE A 119 -9.09 -7.08 16.67
N HIS A 120 -8.48 -5.95 16.99
CA HIS A 120 -7.33 -5.43 16.23
C HIS A 120 -6.12 -6.38 16.29
N THR A 121 -5.80 -6.90 17.47
CA THR A 121 -4.72 -7.89 17.63
C THR A 121 -5.00 -9.16 16.85
N GLY A 122 -6.25 -9.67 16.87
CA GLY A 122 -6.64 -10.85 16.09
C GLY A 122 -6.47 -10.67 14.59
N MET A 123 -6.89 -9.53 14.03
CA MET A 123 -6.75 -9.26 12.59
C MET A 123 -5.30 -9.03 12.16
N LEU A 124 -4.46 -8.43 13.02
CA LEU A 124 -3.04 -8.31 12.75
C LEU A 124 -2.38 -9.71 12.77
N ASP A 125 -2.78 -10.58 13.69
CA ASP A 125 -2.27 -11.95 13.74
C ASP A 125 -2.71 -12.78 12.54
N GLU A 126 -3.91 -12.55 12.00
CA GLU A 126 -4.36 -13.11 10.72
C GLU A 126 -3.50 -12.63 9.55
N LEU A 127 -3.18 -11.32 9.47
CA LEU A 127 -2.24 -10.80 8.46
C LEU A 127 -0.88 -11.48 8.58
N ARG A 128 -0.34 -11.60 9.80
CA ARG A 128 0.96 -12.26 10.02
C ARG A 128 0.94 -13.72 9.59
N GLN A 129 -0.16 -14.42 9.83
CA GLN A 129 -0.33 -15.80 9.39
C GLN A 129 -0.38 -15.91 7.87
N LEU A 130 -1.14 -15.04 7.20
CA LEU A 130 -1.16 -14.93 5.75
C LEU A 130 0.25 -14.67 5.20
N CYS A 131 0.97 -13.69 5.76
CA CYS A 131 2.33 -13.37 5.36
C CYS A 131 3.28 -14.57 5.49
N ARG A 132 3.18 -15.35 6.58
CA ARG A 132 3.97 -16.59 6.76
C ARG A 132 3.68 -17.62 5.67
N GLU A 133 2.42 -17.76 5.27
CA GLU A 133 2.04 -18.71 4.23
C GLU A 133 2.56 -18.29 2.85
N LEU A 134 2.51 -16.99 2.54
CA LEU A 134 3.03 -16.44 1.29
C LEU A 134 4.56 -16.57 1.19
N VAL A 135 5.29 -16.30 2.28
CA VAL A 135 6.77 -16.31 2.27
C VAL A 135 7.40 -17.63 2.67
N ALA A 136 6.59 -18.67 2.93
CA ALA A 136 7.06 -19.99 3.37
C ALA A 136 8.12 -20.58 2.43
N ASP A 137 8.07 -20.20 1.15
CA ASP A 137 8.95 -20.70 0.12
C ASP A 137 10.09 -19.73 -0.28
N GLY A 138 10.17 -18.60 0.40
CA GLY A 138 11.23 -17.59 0.26
C GLY A 138 11.11 -16.69 -0.97
N THR A 139 9.97 -16.71 -1.66
CA THR A 139 9.75 -15.96 -2.89
C THR A 139 8.31 -15.46 -2.97
N LEU A 140 8.05 -14.44 -3.79
CA LEU A 140 6.72 -13.88 -3.99
C LEU A 140 6.45 -13.70 -5.49
N ASP A 141 5.33 -14.24 -5.98
CA ASP A 141 4.88 -14.03 -7.36
C ASP A 141 3.78 -12.95 -7.48
N ASP A 142 3.47 -12.57 -8.72
CA ASP A 142 2.54 -11.48 -9.02
C ASP A 142 1.13 -11.74 -8.47
N GLU A 143 0.65 -13.00 -8.52
CA GLU A 143 -0.67 -13.38 -8.01
C GLU A 143 -0.73 -13.31 -6.48
N GLU A 144 0.35 -13.71 -5.80
CA GLU A 144 0.52 -13.56 -4.36
C GLU A 144 0.50 -12.09 -3.93
N ILE A 145 1.21 -11.22 -4.67
CA ILE A 145 1.22 -9.76 -4.46
C ILE A 145 -0.18 -9.17 -4.62
N HIS A 146 -0.88 -9.50 -5.71
CA HIS A 146 -2.25 -9.04 -5.94
C HIS A 146 -3.25 -9.58 -4.90
N SER A 147 -3.08 -10.82 -4.46
CA SER A 147 -3.93 -11.44 -3.44
C SER A 147 -3.74 -10.77 -2.08
N LEU A 148 -2.51 -10.48 -1.71
CA LEU A 148 -2.15 -9.75 -0.50
C LEU A 148 -2.70 -8.32 -0.51
N HIS A 149 -2.58 -7.62 -1.65
CA HIS A 149 -3.13 -6.28 -1.83
C HIS A 149 -4.66 -6.25 -1.65
N ARG A 150 -5.38 -7.18 -2.32
CA ARG A 150 -6.83 -7.36 -2.14
C ARG A 150 -7.21 -7.62 -0.68
N TRP A 151 -6.42 -8.41 0.02
CA TRP A 151 -6.65 -8.68 1.45
C TRP A 151 -6.48 -7.41 2.30
N LEU A 152 -5.43 -6.62 2.08
CA LEU A 152 -5.19 -5.38 2.82
C LEU A 152 -6.24 -4.29 2.53
N ILE A 153 -6.77 -4.26 1.30
CA ILE A 153 -7.87 -3.37 0.95
C ILE A 153 -9.14 -3.72 1.74
N SER A 154 -9.46 -5.01 1.86
CA SER A 154 -10.65 -5.47 2.59
C SER A 154 -10.51 -5.33 4.11
N HIS A 155 -9.28 -5.34 4.65
CA HIS A 155 -8.99 -5.31 6.09
C HIS A 155 -8.26 -4.03 6.53
N GLN A 156 -8.82 -2.85 6.19
CA GLN A 156 -8.24 -1.53 6.51
C GLN A 156 -7.90 -1.30 8.00
N GLN A 157 -8.55 -2.06 8.89
CA GLN A 157 -8.34 -1.96 10.34
C GLN A 157 -6.91 -2.33 10.76
N VAL A 158 -6.21 -3.16 9.98
CA VAL A 158 -4.83 -3.59 10.24
C VAL A 158 -3.82 -2.47 9.98
N LYS A 159 -4.20 -1.42 9.21
CA LYS A 159 -3.34 -0.26 8.92
C LYS A 159 -3.04 0.66 10.11
N GLN A 160 -3.50 0.31 11.32
CA GLN A 160 -3.05 1.00 12.54
C GLN A 160 -1.66 0.50 12.96
N ASP A 161 -1.27 -0.70 12.53
CA ASP A 161 0.12 -1.15 12.59
C ASP A 161 0.94 -0.41 11.52
N GLU A 162 2.10 0.10 11.94
CA GLU A 162 2.94 0.95 11.10
C GLU A 162 3.50 0.19 9.90
N LEU A 163 3.88 -1.07 10.09
CA LEU A 163 4.50 -1.90 9.06
C LEU A 163 3.43 -2.44 8.09
N ALA A 164 2.24 -2.80 8.60
CA ALA A 164 1.11 -3.17 7.73
C ALA A 164 0.63 -1.99 6.87
N ARG A 165 0.65 -0.77 7.42
CA ARG A 165 0.34 0.45 6.67
C ARG A 165 1.40 0.74 5.60
N LEU A 166 2.67 0.58 5.94
CA LEU A 166 3.79 0.74 5.00
C LEU A 166 3.67 -0.25 3.84
N LEU A 167 3.43 -1.53 4.13
CA LEU A 167 3.20 -2.55 3.12
C LEU A 167 2.02 -2.21 2.23
N SER A 168 0.89 -1.79 2.79
CA SER A 168 -0.26 -1.40 1.97
C SER A 168 0.05 -0.22 1.05
N SER A 169 0.75 0.81 1.54
CA SER A 169 1.12 1.97 0.72
C SER A 169 2.06 1.56 -0.40
N HIS A 170 3.02 0.69 -0.10
CA HIS A 170 3.99 0.24 -1.08
C HIS A 170 3.34 -0.65 -2.15
N LEU A 171 2.42 -1.54 -1.77
CA LEU A 171 1.63 -2.31 -2.75
C LEU A 171 0.74 -1.44 -3.63
N ASP A 172 0.17 -0.34 -3.08
CA ASP A 172 -0.58 0.62 -3.89
C ASP A 172 0.32 1.28 -4.96
N GLU A 173 1.60 1.56 -4.64
CA GLU A 173 2.58 2.13 -5.56
C GLU A 173 3.06 1.10 -6.61
N VAL A 174 3.45 -0.10 -6.16
CA VAL A 174 3.99 -1.18 -7.03
C VAL A 174 2.95 -1.66 -8.06
N LEU A 175 1.66 -1.57 -7.73
CA LEU A 175 0.60 -2.00 -8.63
C LEU A 175 0.03 -0.87 -9.50
N GLU A 176 0.55 0.36 -9.38
CA GLU A 176 0.01 1.54 -10.09
C GLU A 176 0.26 1.49 -11.60
N ASP A 177 1.44 1.03 -12.02
CA ASP A 177 1.82 0.94 -13.45
C ASP A 177 1.39 -0.38 -14.12
N GLY A 178 0.94 -1.35 -13.32
CA GLY A 178 0.44 -2.64 -13.77
C GLY A 178 1.52 -3.67 -14.12
N GLU A 179 2.80 -3.37 -13.92
CA GLU A 179 3.92 -4.29 -14.14
C GLU A 179 4.80 -4.39 -12.89
N ILE A 180 4.80 -5.57 -12.23
CA ILE A 180 5.63 -5.77 -11.05
C ILE A 180 7.06 -6.10 -11.48
N SER A 181 8.00 -5.20 -11.21
CA SER A 181 9.41 -5.46 -11.46
C SER A 181 10.01 -6.40 -10.41
N VAL A 182 11.12 -7.05 -10.79
CA VAL A 182 11.94 -7.89 -9.91
C VAL A 182 12.29 -7.21 -8.59
N ARG A 183 12.62 -5.91 -8.62
CA ARG A 183 13.02 -5.15 -7.43
C ARG A 183 11.84 -4.88 -6.51
N GLU A 184 10.68 -4.56 -7.08
CA GLU A 184 9.47 -4.30 -6.29
C GLU A 184 8.94 -5.57 -5.64
N SER A 185 8.97 -6.71 -6.36
CA SER A 185 8.66 -8.02 -5.80
C SER A 185 9.53 -8.33 -4.56
N LEU A 186 10.81 -7.93 -4.59
CA LEU A 186 11.73 -8.11 -3.46
C LEU A 186 11.47 -7.14 -2.30
N ASP A 187 11.18 -5.87 -2.58
CA ASP A 187 10.80 -4.90 -1.55
C ASP A 187 9.54 -5.37 -0.80
N VAL A 188 8.56 -5.84 -1.56
CA VAL A 188 7.34 -6.41 -1.01
C VAL A 188 7.67 -7.66 -0.21
N LEU A 189 8.51 -8.57 -0.73
CA LEU A 189 8.94 -9.77 0.00
C LEU A 189 9.58 -9.40 1.35
N ASP A 190 10.52 -8.45 1.39
CA ASP A 190 11.20 -8.02 2.61
C ASP A 190 10.20 -7.47 3.66
N LEU A 191 9.21 -6.69 3.23
CA LEU A 191 8.15 -6.20 4.12
C LEU A 191 7.23 -7.30 4.64
N VAL A 192 6.87 -8.24 3.76
CA VAL A 192 6.02 -9.38 4.13
C VAL A 192 6.75 -10.31 5.08
N GLU A 193 8.05 -10.56 4.89
CA GLU A 193 8.89 -11.31 5.82
C GLU A 193 8.97 -10.63 7.19
N ALA A 194 9.13 -9.31 7.23
CA ALA A 194 9.15 -8.56 8.47
C ALA A 194 7.81 -8.68 9.23
N LEU A 195 6.67 -8.57 8.53
CA LEU A 195 5.36 -8.83 9.14
C LEU A 195 5.22 -10.26 9.63
N ALA A 196 5.60 -11.25 8.82
CA ALA A 196 5.48 -12.66 9.15
C ALA A 196 6.19 -13.01 10.47
N GLN A 197 7.35 -12.37 10.70
CA GLN A 197 8.18 -12.51 11.90
C GLN A 197 7.69 -11.65 13.07
N GLY A 198 6.67 -10.81 12.87
CA GLY A 198 6.16 -9.91 13.89
C GLY A 198 7.13 -8.78 14.28
N LYS A 199 8.07 -8.45 13.37
CA LYS A 199 9.01 -7.34 13.57
C LYS A 199 8.26 -6.01 13.63
N SER A 200 8.81 -5.08 14.40
CA SER A 200 8.37 -3.70 14.40
C SER A 200 9.09 -2.90 13.31
N PHE A 201 8.57 -1.72 12.95
CA PHE A 201 9.26 -0.82 12.03
C PHE A 201 10.65 -0.42 12.53
N ALA A 202 10.85 -0.33 13.85
CA ALA A 202 12.15 -0.06 14.45
C ALA A 202 13.17 -1.18 14.17
N ASP A 203 12.75 -2.43 14.04
CA ASP A 203 13.63 -3.56 13.73
C ASP A 203 14.07 -3.57 12.25
N MET A 204 13.40 -2.77 11.41
CA MET A 204 13.75 -2.56 10.01
C MET A 204 14.70 -1.36 9.81
N HIS A 205 15.61 -1.12 10.77
CA HIS A 205 16.57 -0.02 10.68
C HIS A 205 17.32 -0.03 9.34
N GLY A 206 17.19 1.07 8.58
CA GLY A 206 17.84 1.23 7.28
C GLY A 206 17.11 0.58 6.11
N TRP A 207 15.94 -0.03 6.34
CA TRP A 207 15.07 -0.47 5.25
C TRP A 207 14.52 0.75 4.51
N GLN A 208 14.71 0.74 3.20
CA GLN A 208 14.18 1.72 2.28
C GLN A 208 13.74 0.94 1.05
N ALA A 209 12.47 1.07 0.67
CA ALA A 209 11.98 0.49 -0.58
C ALA A 209 12.93 0.90 -1.72
N LEU A 210 13.33 -0.06 -2.56
CA LEU A 210 14.13 0.11 -3.78
C LEU A 210 13.38 0.89 -4.89
N ALA A 211 12.34 1.65 -4.51
CA ALA A 211 11.22 2.22 -5.27
C ALA A 211 11.46 2.70 -6.73
N PRO A 212 10.41 2.62 -7.58
CA PRO A 212 10.47 2.74 -9.03
C PRO A 212 10.55 4.16 -9.57
N LEU A 213 10.72 4.24 -10.89
CA LEU A 213 11.09 5.42 -11.65
C LEU A 213 9.89 6.10 -12.29
N ILE A 214 9.22 6.97 -11.54
CA ILE A 214 8.11 7.77 -12.05
C ILE A 214 8.65 9.00 -12.81
N GLU A 215 8.66 8.97 -14.14
CA GLU A 215 8.87 10.16 -14.98
C GLU A 215 7.62 11.07 -14.92
N ASN A 216 7.81 12.40 -14.77
CA ASN A 216 6.85 13.54 -14.87
C ASN A 216 6.25 14.14 -13.53
N GLU A 217 7.02 14.86 -12.67
CA GLU A 217 7.14 16.35 -12.44
C GLU A 217 6.12 17.04 -11.45
N PRO A 218 6.41 18.17 -10.70
CA PRO A 218 7.64 18.97 -10.45
C PRO A 218 7.91 19.26 -8.90
N PRO A 219 8.79 20.21 -8.46
CA PRO A 219 10.12 19.95 -7.92
C PRO A 219 10.30 20.06 -6.39
N LYS A 220 11.30 19.30 -5.86
CA LYS A 220 12.42 19.70 -4.95
C LYS A 220 12.71 18.74 -3.80
N VAL A 221 13.38 17.63 -4.09
CA VAL A 221 14.57 17.16 -3.35
C VAL A 221 15.52 16.59 -4.40
N LYS A 222 16.84 16.81 -4.29
CA LYS A 222 17.83 16.43 -5.31
C LYS A 222 17.70 14.94 -5.65
N ARG A 223 17.05 14.68 -6.78
CA ARG A 223 16.82 13.36 -7.36
C ARG A 223 18.18 12.78 -7.74
N ARG A 224 18.63 11.76 -7.01
CA ARG A 224 19.86 11.03 -7.36
C ARG A 224 19.61 10.36 -8.72
N GLN A 225 20.54 10.55 -9.65
CA GLN A 225 20.43 10.01 -11.00
C GLN A 225 20.27 8.49 -10.95
N LYS A 226 19.29 7.98 -11.71
CA LYS A 226 19.07 6.54 -11.96
C LYS A 226 20.36 5.95 -12.51
N LYS A 227 21.12 5.24 -11.67
CA LYS A 227 22.19 4.38 -12.16
C LYS A 227 21.47 3.17 -12.75
N GLN A 228 21.38 3.06 -14.08
CA GLN A 228 21.10 1.76 -14.69
C GLN A 228 22.07 0.76 -14.07
N SER A 229 21.60 -0.36 -13.51
CA SER A 229 22.53 -1.46 -13.25
C SER A 229 23.11 -1.81 -14.61
N GLN A 230 24.42 -1.60 -14.78
CA GLN A 230 25.06 -1.67 -16.09
C GLN A 230 25.16 -3.11 -16.62
N SER A 231 24.53 -4.08 -15.95
CA SER A 231 24.74 -5.51 -16.08
C SER A 231 23.46 -6.35 -16.13
N ARG A 232 22.25 -5.74 -16.08
CA ARG A 232 21.01 -6.50 -16.20
C ARG A 232 20.89 -7.09 -17.60
N ILE A 233 20.75 -8.41 -17.67
CA ILE A 233 20.48 -9.14 -18.90
C ILE A 233 19.09 -9.79 -18.83
N THR A 234 18.43 -9.85 -19.99
CA THR A 234 17.11 -10.45 -20.15
C THR A 234 17.12 -11.33 -21.39
N GLY A 235 16.54 -12.52 -21.30
CA GLY A 235 16.40 -13.45 -22.42
C GLY A 235 15.23 -14.41 -22.23
N ASN A 236 14.80 -15.08 -23.31
CA ASN A 236 13.72 -16.08 -23.25
C ASN A 236 14.07 -17.27 -22.34
N ARG A 237 15.35 -17.64 -22.32
CA ARG A 237 15.96 -18.63 -21.44
C ARG A 237 17.45 -18.29 -21.37
N LEU A 238 17.92 -17.89 -20.19
CA LEU A 238 19.33 -17.62 -19.94
C LEU A 238 20.06 -18.92 -19.55
N ASP A 239 19.46 -19.69 -18.64
CA ASP A 239 19.93 -21.00 -18.20
C ASP A 239 18.77 -21.71 -17.49
N ALA A 240 18.86 -23.02 -17.28
CA ALA A 240 18.07 -23.72 -16.28
C ALA A 240 18.99 -24.22 -15.17
N ILE A 241 18.67 -23.87 -13.93
CA ILE A 241 19.56 -24.15 -12.81
C ILE A 241 18.85 -24.89 -11.69
N ARG A 242 19.64 -25.65 -10.94
CA ARG A 242 19.25 -26.24 -9.66
C ARG A 242 20.15 -25.74 -8.54
N PHE A 243 19.55 -25.38 -7.41
CA PHE A 243 20.25 -24.82 -6.26
C PHE A 243 19.47 -25.03 -4.96
N SER A 244 20.14 -24.92 -3.82
CA SER A 244 19.50 -24.85 -2.51
C SER A 244 19.33 -23.40 -2.09
N TYR A 245 18.17 -23.06 -1.53
CA TYR A 245 17.79 -21.68 -1.22
C TYR A 245 17.38 -21.52 0.24
N LEU A 246 17.86 -20.47 0.89
CA LEU A 246 17.50 -20.13 2.27
C LEU A 246 16.27 -19.21 2.29
N ASN A 247 15.17 -19.71 2.84
CA ASN A 247 13.94 -18.95 3.00
C ASN A 247 13.99 -18.06 4.25
N ALA A 248 13.02 -17.13 4.38
CA ALA A 248 12.89 -16.19 5.50
C ALA A 248 12.93 -16.82 6.90
N ASP A 249 12.40 -18.04 7.02
CA ASP A 249 12.33 -18.80 8.27
C ASP A 249 13.66 -19.49 8.63
N GLY A 250 14.72 -19.28 7.84
CA GLY A 250 16.01 -19.93 7.99
C GLY A 250 16.02 -21.40 7.55
N LYS A 251 15.00 -21.85 6.81
CA LYS A 251 14.90 -23.20 6.27
C LYS A 251 15.40 -23.26 4.83
N PHE A 252 16.07 -24.35 4.50
CA PHE A 252 16.55 -24.59 3.14
C PHE A 252 15.47 -25.26 2.29
N SER A 253 15.47 -24.94 1.01
CA SER A 253 14.62 -25.60 0.01
C SER A 253 15.36 -25.75 -1.31
N ASP A 254 15.24 -26.92 -1.93
CA ASP A 254 15.82 -27.14 -3.26
C ASP A 254 14.90 -26.56 -4.33
N ARG A 255 15.51 -25.87 -5.29
CA ARG A 255 14.84 -25.14 -6.35
C ARG A 255 15.42 -25.54 -7.69
N SER A 256 14.54 -25.70 -8.68
CA SER A 256 14.90 -25.75 -10.09
C SER A 256 14.17 -24.62 -10.82
N VAL A 257 14.92 -23.77 -11.52
CA VAL A 257 14.43 -22.51 -12.08
C VAL A 257 14.94 -22.34 -13.50
N VAL A 258 14.05 -22.01 -14.42
CA VAL A 258 14.42 -21.56 -15.77
C VAL A 258 14.58 -20.05 -15.74
N VAL A 259 15.83 -19.58 -15.75
CA VAL A 259 16.20 -18.18 -15.56
C VAL A 259 15.93 -17.39 -16.84
N ARG A 260 15.34 -16.20 -16.68
CA ARG A 260 15.01 -15.29 -17.78
C ARG A 260 15.61 -13.91 -17.61
N VAL A 261 15.76 -13.46 -16.38
CA VAL A 261 16.36 -12.16 -16.04
C VAL A 261 17.46 -12.40 -15.01
N LEU A 262 18.59 -11.73 -15.19
CA LEU A 262 19.70 -11.80 -14.25
C LEU A 262 20.31 -10.39 -14.08
N ASP A 263 20.58 -10.03 -12.82
CA ASP A 263 21.26 -8.78 -12.42
C ASP A 263 22.43 -9.14 -11.47
N ASP A 264 23.07 -8.16 -10.84
CA ASP A 264 24.21 -8.38 -9.92
C ASP A 264 23.82 -8.96 -8.56
N GLU A 265 22.56 -8.78 -8.15
CA GLU A 265 22.07 -9.20 -6.82
C GLU A 265 20.98 -10.27 -6.89
N TYR A 266 20.28 -10.39 -8.03
CA TYR A 266 19.07 -11.19 -8.15
C TYR A 266 18.95 -11.85 -9.52
N PHE A 267 18.12 -12.88 -9.57
CA PHE A 267 17.64 -13.45 -10.82
C PHE A 267 16.14 -13.76 -10.75
N GLN A 268 15.47 -13.69 -11.90
CA GLN A 268 14.06 -14.03 -12.03
C GLN A 268 13.92 -15.18 -13.03
N GLY A 269 13.05 -16.12 -12.72
CA GLY A 269 12.80 -17.26 -13.59
C GLY A 269 11.54 -18.02 -13.22
N VAL A 270 11.17 -18.95 -14.09
CA VAL A 270 10.03 -19.84 -13.83
C VAL A 270 10.50 -20.93 -12.88
N CYS A 271 9.99 -20.93 -11.65
CA CYS A 271 10.27 -21.98 -10.68
C CYS A 271 9.47 -23.24 -11.04
N GLN A 272 10.16 -24.36 -11.29
CA GLN A 272 9.51 -25.59 -11.74
C GLN A 272 8.60 -26.22 -10.66
N SER A 273 8.96 -26.06 -9.39
CA SER A 273 8.16 -26.59 -8.27
C SER A 273 6.82 -25.88 -8.09
N ARG A 274 6.78 -24.57 -8.38
CA ARG A 274 5.59 -23.72 -8.25
C ARG A 274 4.88 -23.44 -9.56
N ARG A 275 5.54 -23.68 -10.71
CA ARG A 275 5.08 -23.35 -12.06
C ARG A 275 4.70 -21.87 -12.23
N ALA A 276 5.43 -20.98 -11.56
CA ALA A 276 5.21 -19.53 -11.56
C ALA A 276 6.54 -18.78 -11.74
N LEU A 277 6.47 -17.54 -12.26
CA LEU A 277 7.61 -16.62 -12.31
C LEU A 277 7.91 -16.14 -10.89
N ARG A 278 9.16 -16.29 -10.45
CA ARG A 278 9.61 -15.91 -9.11
C ARG A 278 10.99 -15.27 -9.16
N THR A 279 11.22 -14.40 -8.20
CA THR A 279 12.48 -13.68 -8.01
C THR A 279 13.27 -14.29 -6.86
N PHE A 280 14.57 -14.47 -7.07
CA PHE A 280 15.51 -15.07 -6.12
C PHE A 280 16.69 -14.14 -5.90
N ARG A 281 17.20 -14.12 -4.66
CA ARG A 281 18.40 -13.36 -4.30
C ARG A 281 19.64 -14.24 -4.38
N LEU A 282 20.70 -13.75 -5.03
CA LEU A 282 21.95 -14.50 -5.18
C LEU A 282 22.58 -14.81 -3.82
N ASP A 283 22.51 -13.86 -2.87
CA ASP A 283 23.04 -13.99 -1.51
C ASP A 283 22.33 -15.04 -0.63
N ARG A 284 21.12 -15.46 -1.01
CA ARG A 284 20.34 -16.50 -0.32
C ARG A 284 20.44 -17.87 -0.98
N VAL A 285 21.18 -17.97 -2.09
CA VAL A 285 21.56 -19.27 -2.67
C VAL A 285 22.66 -19.86 -1.81
N ILE A 286 22.46 -21.09 -1.35
CA ILE A 286 23.36 -21.77 -0.44
C ILE A 286 24.05 -22.91 -1.17
N GLY A 287 25.38 -22.94 -1.09
CA GLY A 287 26.19 -23.93 -1.77
C GLY A 287 26.39 -23.57 -3.24
N GLN A 288 26.24 -24.54 -4.12
CA GLN A 288 26.54 -24.38 -5.53
C GLN A 288 25.28 -24.38 -6.39
N VAL A 289 25.31 -23.61 -7.47
CA VAL A 289 24.35 -23.64 -8.56
C VAL A 289 24.83 -24.66 -9.59
N THR A 290 23.94 -25.56 -9.98
CA THR A 290 24.18 -26.51 -11.07
C THR A 290 23.40 -26.10 -12.30
N SER A 291 24.06 -25.85 -13.42
CA SER A 291 23.38 -25.68 -14.72
C SER A 291 22.86 -27.03 -15.20
N GLU A 292 21.58 -27.10 -15.52
CA GLU A 292 20.93 -28.26 -16.13
C GLU A 292 21.27 -28.38 -17.63
N ASP A 293 21.72 -27.29 -18.26
CA ASP A 293 22.08 -27.27 -19.68
C ASP A 293 23.53 -27.73 -19.91
N THR A 294 24.50 -27.28 -19.09
CA THR A 294 25.93 -27.64 -19.23
C THR A 294 26.37 -28.74 -18.25
N GLY A 295 25.66 -28.92 -17.14
CA GLY A 295 26.09 -29.78 -16.03
C GLY A 295 27.19 -29.16 -15.17
N GLU A 296 27.59 -27.90 -15.44
CA GLU A 296 28.58 -27.19 -14.65
C GLU A 296 28.03 -26.83 -13.27
N VAL A 297 28.93 -26.78 -12.31
CA VAL A 297 28.61 -26.51 -10.90
C VAL A 297 29.51 -25.39 -10.42
N ASP A 298 28.92 -24.28 -9.99
CA ASP A 298 29.65 -23.09 -9.58
C ASP A 298 28.98 -22.37 -8.41
N ASP A 299 29.67 -21.42 -7.78
CA ASP A 299 29.04 -20.49 -6.82
C ASP A 299 27.99 -19.61 -7.52
N ALA A 300 26.97 -19.18 -6.78
CA ALA A 300 25.87 -18.40 -7.35
C ALA A 300 26.33 -17.11 -8.03
N PHE A 301 27.33 -16.41 -7.47
CA PHE A 301 27.83 -15.18 -8.08
C PHE A 301 28.71 -15.45 -9.30
N SER A 302 29.56 -16.49 -9.23
CA SER A 302 30.42 -16.89 -10.35
C SER A 302 29.61 -17.41 -11.54
N TRP A 303 28.58 -18.20 -11.29
CA TRP A 303 27.59 -18.59 -12.31
C TRP A 303 26.90 -17.35 -12.93
N ALA A 304 26.48 -16.40 -12.10
CA ALA A 304 25.81 -15.20 -12.61
C ALA A 304 26.73 -14.36 -13.51
N GLU A 305 28.02 -14.28 -13.20
CA GLU A 305 29.02 -13.62 -14.03
C GLU A 305 29.24 -14.36 -15.35
N SER A 306 29.40 -15.70 -15.32
CA SER A 306 29.63 -16.49 -16.53
C SER A 306 28.47 -16.39 -17.53
N VAL A 307 27.22 -16.42 -17.05
CA VAL A 307 26.04 -16.24 -17.89
C VAL A 307 26.01 -14.84 -18.51
N LYS A 308 26.42 -13.81 -17.77
CA LYS A 308 26.53 -12.43 -18.29
C LYS A 308 27.60 -12.30 -19.36
N GLU A 309 28.77 -12.92 -19.15
CA GLU A 309 29.87 -12.91 -20.13
C GLU A 309 29.48 -13.63 -21.42
N PHE A 310 28.86 -14.81 -21.30
CA PHE A 310 28.38 -15.57 -22.46
C PHE A 310 27.38 -14.75 -23.28
N ASN A 311 26.41 -14.10 -22.63
CA ASN A 311 25.40 -13.32 -23.32
C ASN A 311 25.97 -12.04 -23.96
N LYS A 312 26.96 -11.39 -23.33
CA LYS A 312 27.70 -10.26 -23.95
C LYS A 312 28.47 -10.67 -25.19
N SER A 313 29.00 -11.89 -25.25
CA SER A 313 29.77 -12.39 -26.40
C SER A 313 28.91 -12.81 -27.60
N ALA A 314 27.60 -12.99 -27.38
CA ALA A 314 26.64 -13.40 -28.40
C ALA A 314 25.98 -12.22 -29.17
N ILE A 315 26.29 -10.98 -28.78
CA ILE A 315 25.84 -9.72 -29.40
C ILE A 315 26.99 -9.12 -30.21
#